data_AF-A0A1U8CJK7-F1
#
_entry.id   AF-A0A1U8CJK7-F1
#
_cell.length_a   1.000
_cell.length_b   1.000
_cell.length_c   1.000
_cell.angle_alpha   90.00
_cell.angle_beta   90.00
_cell.angle_gamma   90.00
#
_symmetry.space_group_name_H-M   'P 1'
#
loop_
_entity.id
_entity.type
_entity.pdbx_description
1 polymer ?
#
loop_
_entity_poly.entity_id
_entity_poly.type
_entity_poly.pdbx_seq_one_letter_code
_entity_poly.pdbx_strand_id
1 'polypeptide(L)'
;MRQKYYLEAAARGLVESCPGQARYLLWTYSSSHEENGTFQETCPYCFQLLVLDNSRVRLKPKAKLTPKIQKLLNREARNHTLSFKEAKLLRKYKDSASVLVSSQP
;
A
#
# COMPACT_ATOMS: atom_id res chain seq x y z
N MET A 1 -20.63 9.07 -7.20
CA MET A 1 -20.24 7.67 -7.52
C MET A 1 -19.86 7.49 -9.00
N ARG A 2 -20.68 7.93 -9.98
CA ARG A 2 -20.44 7.69 -11.43
C ARG A 2 -19.18 8.35 -12.03
N GLN A 3 -18.81 9.54 -11.56
CA GLN A 3 -17.66 10.29 -12.07
C GLN A 3 -16.30 9.64 -11.71
N LYS A 4 -16.22 8.97 -10.55
CA LYS A 4 -15.02 8.28 -10.05
C LYS A 4 -14.57 7.20 -11.05
N TYR A 5 -15.47 6.27 -11.35
CA TYR A 5 -15.23 5.17 -12.28
C TYR A 5 -14.94 5.64 -13.71
N TYR A 6 -15.51 6.79 -14.11
CA TYR A 6 -15.27 7.34 -15.44
C TYR A 6 -13.84 7.87 -15.60
N LEU A 7 -13.33 8.64 -14.64
CA LEU A 7 -11.95 9.16 -14.69
C LEU A 7 -10.91 8.03 -14.64
N GLU A 8 -11.16 7.01 -13.82
CA GLU A 8 -10.32 5.81 -13.77
C GLU A 8 -10.30 5.06 -15.11
N ALA A 9 -11.48 4.75 -15.67
CA ALA A 9 -11.57 4.02 -16.93
C ALA A 9 -10.91 4.80 -18.08
N ALA A 10 -11.11 6.11 -18.12
CA ALA A 10 -10.48 6.99 -19.11
C ALA A 10 -8.95 7.01 -18.95
N ALA A 11 -8.44 7.09 -17.72
CA ALA A 11 -7.01 7.04 -17.47
C ALA A 11 -6.40 5.71 -17.93
N ARG A 12 -7.02 4.57 -17.62
CA ARG A 12 -6.57 3.23 -18.06
C ARG A 12 -6.53 3.10 -19.59
N GLY A 13 -7.54 3.62 -20.28
CA GLY A 13 -7.59 3.61 -21.75
C GLY A 13 -6.52 4.49 -22.41
N LEU A 14 -6.04 5.53 -21.72
CA LEU A 14 -5.05 6.47 -22.24
C LEU A 14 -3.60 6.16 -21.85
N VAL A 15 -3.34 5.16 -21.01
CA VAL A 15 -1.97 4.82 -20.54
C VAL A 15 -1.01 4.60 -21.72
N GLU A 16 -1.43 3.81 -22.70
CA GLU A 16 -0.60 3.43 -23.84
C GLU A 16 -0.56 4.51 -24.93
N SER A 17 -1.64 5.29 -25.10
CA SER A 17 -1.76 6.29 -26.17
C SER A 17 -1.21 7.66 -25.76
N CYS A 18 -1.53 8.12 -24.56
CA CYS A 18 -1.12 9.43 -24.05
C CYS A 18 -0.90 9.38 -22.53
N PRO A 19 0.30 8.98 -22.08
CA PRO A 19 0.59 8.84 -20.65
C PRO A 19 0.48 10.17 -19.89
N GLY A 20 0.70 11.31 -20.55
CA GLY A 20 0.52 12.64 -19.96
C GLY A 20 -0.93 12.93 -19.57
N GLN A 21 -1.89 12.62 -20.45
CA GLN A 21 -3.31 12.78 -20.17
C GLN A 21 -3.79 11.79 -19.11
N ALA A 22 -3.31 10.53 -19.17
CA ALA A 22 -3.61 9.54 -18.15
C ALA A 22 -3.18 10.00 -16.74
N ARG A 23 -1.96 10.55 -16.61
CA ARG A 23 -1.47 11.13 -15.34
C ARG A 23 -2.32 12.30 -14.86
N TYR A 24 -2.70 13.20 -15.76
CA TYR A 24 -3.56 14.35 -15.40
C TYR A 24 -4.91 13.88 -14.85
N LEU A 25 -5.55 12.90 -15.50
CA LEU A 25 -6.82 12.33 -15.04
C LEU A 25 -6.67 11.65 -13.67
N LEU A 26 -5.60 10.90 -13.44
CA LEU A 26 -5.31 10.28 -12.14
C LEU A 26 -5.01 11.31 -11.04
N TRP A 27 -4.32 12.40 -11.38
CA TRP A 27 -4.12 13.52 -10.47
C TRP A 27 -5.45 14.17 -10.08
N THR A 28 -6.30 14.50 -11.06
CA THR A 28 -7.63 15.08 -10.78
C THR A 28 -8.50 14.16 -9.91
N TYR A 29 -8.44 12.85 -10.14
CA TYR A 29 -9.12 11.86 -9.30
C TYR A 29 -8.62 11.93 -7.84
N SER A 30 -7.30 12.01 -7.63
CA SER A 30 -6.69 12.06 -6.29
C SER A 30 -6.97 13.37 -5.55
N SER A 31 -6.94 14.52 -6.24
CA SER A 31 -7.20 15.83 -5.61
C SER A 31 -8.66 16.05 -5.25
N SER A 32 -9.58 15.32 -5.89
CA SER A 32 -11.01 15.38 -5.60
C SER A 32 -11.41 14.58 -4.36
N HIS A 33 -10.50 13.74 -3.83
CA HIS A 33 -10.82 12.74 -2.81
C HIS A 33 -9.76 12.66 -1.70
N GLU A 34 -10.13 13.15 -0.50
CA GLU A 34 -9.41 13.01 0.78
C GLU A 34 -9.56 11.61 1.42
N GLU A 35 -10.33 10.72 0.80
CA GLU A 35 -10.48 9.36 1.31
C GLU A 35 -9.30 8.53 0.86
N ASN A 36 -8.67 7.85 1.81
CA ASN A 36 -7.58 6.86 1.69
C ASN A 36 -7.94 5.63 0.81
N GLY A 37 -8.69 5.82 -0.28
CA GLY A 37 -8.96 4.87 -1.32
C GLY A 37 -7.70 4.68 -2.15
N THR A 38 -6.74 3.97 -1.57
CA THR A 38 -6.00 2.86 -2.19
C THR A 38 -6.14 2.74 -3.71
N PHE A 39 -5.68 3.75 -4.44
CA PHE A 39 -5.21 3.50 -5.80
C PHE A 39 -3.82 2.89 -5.66
N GLN A 40 -3.81 1.64 -5.19
CA GLN A 40 -2.61 0.85 -4.90
C GLN A 40 -1.79 0.58 -6.18
N GLU A 41 -2.42 0.84 -7.33
CA GLU A 41 -1.87 0.76 -8.67
C GLU A 41 -1.42 2.12 -9.22
N THR A 42 -1.37 3.21 -8.44
CA THR A 42 -0.88 4.51 -8.94
C THR A 42 0.19 5.10 -8.01
N CYS A 43 1.26 5.60 -8.62
CA CYS A 43 2.34 6.30 -7.94
C CYS A 43 1.84 7.62 -7.29
N PRO A 44 2.01 7.83 -5.97
CA PRO A 44 1.47 9.00 -5.27
C PRO A 44 2.18 10.31 -5.63
N TYR A 45 3.37 10.24 -6.23
CA TYR A 45 4.16 11.42 -6.61
C TYR A 45 3.99 11.81 -8.07
N CYS A 46 3.87 10.80 -8.94
CA CYS A 46 3.94 10.95 -10.38
C CYS A 46 2.62 10.62 -11.08
N PHE A 47 1.62 10.15 -10.33
CA PHE A 47 0.28 9.76 -10.79
C PHE A 47 0.30 8.80 -11.99
N GLN A 48 1.37 8.02 -12.12
CA GLN A 48 1.51 6.99 -13.14
C GLN A 48 0.90 5.69 -12.66
N LEU A 49 0.17 5.02 -13.55
CA LEU A 49 -0.35 3.69 -13.31
C LEU A 49 0.83 2.69 -13.22
N LEU A 50 0.95 2.06 -12.07
CA LEU A 50 1.88 0.98 -11.74
C LEU A 50 1.33 -0.33 -12.30
N VAL A 51 1.52 -0.54 -13.60
CA VAL A 51 1.30 -1.84 -14.23
C VAL A 51 2.44 -2.77 -13.83
N LEU A 52 2.14 -4.05 -13.59
CA LEU A 52 3.09 -5.06 -13.10
C LEU A 52 4.39 -5.13 -13.92
N ASP A 53 4.31 -4.85 -15.23
CA ASP A 53 5.44 -4.94 -16.15
C ASP A 53 6.28 -3.65 -16.28
N ASN A 54 5.72 -2.49 -15.87
CA ASN A 54 6.37 -1.17 -16.00
C ASN A 54 6.90 -0.62 -14.66
N SER A 55 6.74 -1.37 -13.57
CA SER A 55 7.13 -0.92 -12.23
C SER A 55 7.94 -1.98 -11.49
N ARG A 56 9.07 -1.56 -10.89
CA ARG A 56 9.91 -2.47 -10.12
C ARG A 56 9.33 -2.65 -8.73
N VAL A 57 8.59 -3.73 -8.54
CA VAL A 57 8.04 -4.10 -7.24
C VAL A 57 9.14 -4.73 -6.38
N ARG A 58 9.41 -4.13 -5.22
CA ARG A 58 10.31 -4.67 -4.20
C ARG A 58 9.49 -5.03 -2.96
N LEU A 59 9.62 -6.28 -2.50
CA LEU A 59 9.08 -6.66 -1.21
C LEU A 59 9.98 -6.11 -0.11
N LYS A 60 9.46 -5.20 0.73
CA LYS A 60 10.14 -4.88 1.97
C LYS A 60 9.96 -6.08 2.91
N PRO A 61 11.04 -6.77 3.31
CA PRO A 61 10.90 -7.93 4.17
C PRO A 61 10.31 -7.49 5.50
N LYS A 62 9.32 -8.27 5.98
CA LYS A 62 8.80 -8.14 7.33
C LYS A 62 9.96 -8.23 8.33
N ALA A 63 9.86 -7.48 9.42
CA ALA A 63 10.86 -7.54 10.48
C ALA A 63 11.11 -9.00 10.89
N LYS A 64 12.37 -9.38 11.07
CA LYS A 64 12.73 -10.76 11.42
C LYS A 64 12.03 -11.16 12.72
N LEU A 65 11.47 -12.37 12.73
CA LEU A 65 10.88 -12.96 13.92
C LEU A 65 11.98 -13.21 14.96
N THR A 66 11.99 -12.41 16.04
CA THR A 66 12.94 -12.60 17.14
C THR A 66 12.38 -13.57 18.18
N PRO A 67 13.23 -14.28 18.95
CA PRO A 67 12.76 -15.18 20.01
C PRO A 67 11.83 -14.51 21.03
N LYS A 68 12.04 -13.21 21.30
CA LYS A 68 11.18 -12.41 22.18
C LYS A 68 9.77 -12.26 21.59
N ILE A 69 9.67 -11.95 20.30
CA ILE A 69 8.39 -11.82 19.60
C ILE A 69 7.69 -13.17 19.53
N GLN A 70 8.42 -14.26 19.25
CA GLN A 70 7.84 -15.61 19.25
C GLN A 70 7.24 -15.99 20.62
N LYS A 71 7.94 -15.68 21.72
CA LYS A 71 7.41 -15.91 23.08
C LYS A 71 6.14 -15.10 23.35
N LEU A 72 6.09 -13.85 22.92
CA LEU A 72 4.91 -13.00 23.09
C LEU A 72 3.73 -13.49 22.25
N LEU A 73 3.97 -13.93 21.00
CA LEU A 73 2.94 -14.55 20.15
C LEU A 73 2.39 -15.84 20.77
N ASN A 74 3.26 -16.70 21.30
CA ASN A 74 2.85 -17.92 21.99
C ASN A 74 2.03 -17.65 23.26
N ARG A 75 2.32 -16.55 23.99
CA ARG A 75 1.54 -16.10 25.16
C ARG A 75 0.18 -15.56 24.75
N GLU A 76 0.14 -14.74 23.70
CA GLU A 76 -1.11 -14.20 23.15
C GLU A 76 -2.02 -15.32 22.62
N ALA A 77 -1.46 -16.33 21.95
CA ALA A 77 -2.20 -17.51 21.49
C ALA A 77 -2.80 -18.35 22.63
N ARG A 78 -2.22 -18.25 23.83
CA ARG A 78 -2.73 -18.88 25.06
C ARG A 78 -3.63 -17.94 25.88
N ASN A 79 -4.01 -16.77 25.33
CA ASN A 79 -4.82 -15.73 25.98
C ASN A 79 -4.22 -15.17 27.28
N HIS A 80 -2.89 -15.18 27.43
CA HIS A 80 -2.25 -14.52 28.57
C HIS A 80 -2.28 -12.99 28.43
N THR A 81 -2.51 -12.30 29.53
CA THR A 81 -2.40 -10.84 29.63
C THR A 81 -0.95 -10.40 29.42
N LEU A 82 -0.74 -9.56 28.40
CA LEU A 82 0.55 -8.94 28.10
C LEU A 82 0.67 -7.58 28.79
N SER A 83 1.88 -7.21 29.19
CA SER A 83 2.16 -5.84 29.64
C SER A 83 1.95 -4.83 28.49
N PHE A 84 1.63 -3.58 28.82
CA PHE A 84 1.50 -2.50 27.83
C PHE A 84 2.72 -2.39 26.90
N LYS A 85 3.94 -2.55 27.44
CA LYS A 85 5.18 -2.52 26.65
C LYS A 85 5.28 -3.70 25.68
N GLU A 86 4.87 -4.88 26.12
CA GLU A 86 4.88 -6.11 25.33
C GLU A 86 3.81 -6.08 24.23
N ALA A 87 2.61 -5.63 24.56
CA ALA A 87 1.52 -5.44 23.61
C ALA A 87 1.89 -4.40 22.54
N LYS A 88 2.51 -3.28 22.92
CA LYS A 88 3.00 -2.27 21.97
C LYS A 88 4.06 -2.84 21.02
N LEU A 89 4.98 -3.66 21.52
CA LEU A 89 6.01 -4.31 20.70
C LEU A 89 5.39 -5.31 19.72
N LEU A 90 4.46 -6.14 20.19
CA LEU A 90 3.80 -7.16 19.38
C LEU A 90 2.90 -6.53 18.31
N ARG A 91 2.21 -5.43 18.64
CA ARG A 91 1.45 -4.62 17.68
C ARG A 91 2.37 -4.06 16.59
N LYS A 92 3.50 -3.44 16.93
CA LYS A 92 4.49 -2.99 15.93
C LYS A 92 4.96 -4.13 15.01
N TYR A 93 5.17 -5.33 15.55
CA TYR A 93 5.55 -6.49 14.75
C TYR A 93 4.44 -6.96 13.81
N LYS A 94 3.19 -7.01 14.28
CA LYS A 94 2.02 -7.36 13.45
C LYS A 94 1.79 -6.33 12.35
N ASP A 95 1.85 -5.04 12.71
CA ASP A 95 1.68 -3.91 11.79
C ASP A 95 2.84 -3.80 10.79
N SER A 96 4.03 -4.33 11.10
CA SER A 96 5.08 -4.55 10.10
C SER A 96 4.71 -5.71 9.17
N ALA A 97 3.79 -5.48 8.24
CA ALA A 97 3.56 -6.40 7.12
C ALA A 97 4.72 -6.30 6.12
N SER A 98 4.91 -7.35 5.31
CA SER A 98 5.67 -7.22 4.07
C SER A 98 4.87 -6.31 3.13
N VAL A 99 5.25 -5.04 3.09
CA VAL A 99 4.60 -4.07 2.21
C VAL A 99 5.25 -4.19 0.84
N LEU A 100 4.43 -4.37 -0.19
CA LEU A 100 4.85 -4.21 -1.58
C LEU A 100 5.22 -2.74 -1.76
N VAL A 101 6.50 -2.46 -1.99
CA VAL A 101 6.98 -1.12 -2.31
C VAL A 101 7.22 -1.10 -3.81
N SER A 102 6.36 -0.39 -4.53
CA SER A 102 6.63 -0.04 -5.93
C SER A 102 7.70 1.05 -5.95
N SER A 103 8.91 0.69 -6.38
CA SER A 103 9.96 1.66 -6.70
C SER A 103 9.96 1.88 -8.21
N GLN A 104 9.86 3.14 -8.66
CA GLN A 104 10.21 3.45 -10.05
C GLN A 104 11.73 3.31 -10.24
N PRO A 105 12.19 2.86 -11.42
CA PRO A 105 13.59 3.01 -11.81
C PRO A 105 14.00 4.48 -11.92
#